data_AF-A0A9E0PWW7-F1
#
_entry.id   AF-A0A9E0PWW7-F1
#
_cell.length_a   1.000
_cell.length_b   1.000
_cell.length_c   1.000
_cell.angle_alpha   90.00
_cell.angle_beta   90.00
_cell.angle_gamma   90.00
#
_symmetry.space_group_name_H-M   'P 1'
#
loop_
_entity.id
_entity.type
_entity.pdbx_description
1 polymer ?
#
loop_
_entity_poly.entity_id
_entity_poly.type
_entity_poly.pdbx_seq_one_letter_code
_entity_poly.pdbx_strand_id
1 'polypeptide(L)'
;MSKFLFKVADVFQITRGLVVQADRLYDDLDKDYGAGGRLKLTRPDGSTVETDSWIERFVPSNFGRPACVLVEKTLSKTDVPVGTEIWLV
;
A
#
# COMPACT_ATOMS: atom_id res chain seq x y z
N MET A 1 -3.16 -5.39 -16.06
CA MET A 1 -3.41 -6.72 -15.47
C MET A 1 -2.92 -6.57 -14.06
N SER A 2 -3.79 -6.73 -13.06
CA SER A 2 -3.48 -6.26 -11.72
C SER A 2 -2.33 -7.03 -11.10
N LYS A 3 -1.37 -6.32 -10.49
CA LYS A 3 -0.15 -6.84 -9.88
C LYS A 3 -0.25 -6.73 -8.36
N PHE A 4 -0.10 -7.84 -7.66
CA PHE A 4 -0.08 -7.83 -6.19
C PHE A 4 1.21 -7.19 -5.68
N LEU A 5 1.09 -6.27 -4.71
CA LEU A 5 2.25 -5.57 -4.14
C LEU A 5 2.61 -6.12 -2.76
N PHE A 6 1.65 -6.11 -1.83
CA PHE A 6 1.81 -6.56 -0.45
C PHE A 6 0.47 -6.66 0.29
N LYS A 7 0.51 -7.28 1.48
CA LYS A 7 -0.59 -7.28 2.44
C LYS A 7 -0.26 -6.36 3.61
N VAL A 8 -1.25 -5.62 4.08
CA VAL A 8 -1.11 -4.69 5.20
C VAL A 8 -1.02 -5.47 6.51
N ALA A 9 0.12 -5.35 7.19
CA ALA A 9 0.38 -5.93 8.50
C ALA A 9 0.02 -4.96 9.65
N ASP A 10 0.23 -3.66 9.47
CA ASP A 10 -0.13 -2.62 10.44
C ASP A 10 -0.37 -1.27 9.76
N VAL A 11 -1.02 -0.34 10.46
CA VAL A 11 -1.47 0.94 9.91
C VAL A 11 -1.35 2.08 10.92
N PHE A 12 -0.71 3.17 10.51
CA PHE A 12 -0.49 4.38 11.29
C PHE A 12 -1.04 5.59 10.53
N GLN A 13 -1.95 6.33 11.16
CA GLN A 13 -2.44 7.58 10.60
C GLN A 13 -1.50 8.68 11.06
N ILE A 14 -1.00 9.46 10.11
CA ILE A 14 -0.20 10.65 10.38
C ILE A 14 -0.86 11.86 9.70
N THR A 15 -0.45 13.06 10.06
CA THR A 15 -0.99 14.31 9.48
C THR A 15 -0.85 14.38 7.96
N ARG A 16 0.18 13.72 7.40
CA ARG A 16 0.48 13.68 5.97
C ARG A 16 -0.25 12.55 5.21
N GLY A 17 -0.94 11.64 5.89
CA GLY A 17 -1.61 10.51 5.24
C GLY A 17 -1.57 9.23 6.08
N LEU A 18 -1.55 8.10 5.40
CA LEU A 18 -1.60 6.78 6.01
C LEU A 18 -0.27 6.06 5.79
N VAL A 19 0.46 5.76 6.86
CA VAL A 19 1.61 4.84 6.77
C VAL A 19 1.09 3.43 6.97
N VAL A 20 1.37 2.54 6.03
CA VAL A 20 1.09 1.11 6.16
C VAL A 20 2.39 0.34 6.27
N GLN A 21 2.39 -0.65 7.14
CA GLN A 21 3.46 -1.64 7.20
C GLN A 21 3.06 -2.81 6.32
N ALA A 22 3.86 -3.10 5.30
CA ALA A 22 3.74 -4.30 4.49
C ALA A 22 4.25 -5.53 5.28
N ASP A 23 3.58 -6.67 5.11
CA ASP A 23 4.06 -7.97 5.60
C ASP A 23 5.40 -8.34 4.96
N ARG A 24 5.46 -8.24 3.63
CA ARG A 24 6.65 -8.30 2.81
C ARG A 24 6.37 -7.58 1.49
N LEU A 25 7.40 -6.96 0.92
CA LEU A 25 7.32 -6.46 -0.44
C LEU A 25 7.60 -7.58 -1.43
N TYR A 26 6.65 -7.82 -2.33
CA TYR A 26 6.75 -8.84 -3.38
C TYR A 26 7.37 -8.31 -4.67
N ASP A 27 7.61 -7.00 -4.72
CA ASP A 27 7.96 -6.31 -5.94
C ASP A 27 8.78 -5.03 -5.69
N ASP A 28 9.49 -4.56 -6.72
CA ASP A 28 10.28 -3.33 -6.63
C ASP A 28 9.43 -2.11 -6.93
N LEU A 29 8.83 -1.56 -5.87
CA LEU A 29 8.03 -0.33 -5.95
C LEU A 29 8.81 0.88 -6.55
N ASP A 30 10.15 0.94 -6.55
CA ASP A 30 10.82 2.11 -7.16
C ASP A 30 10.77 2.09 -8.68
N LYS A 31 10.67 0.92 -9.32
CA LYS A 31 10.60 0.83 -10.78
C LYS A 31 9.21 1.16 -11.31
N ASP A 32 8.17 0.86 -10.52
CA ASP A 32 6.79 0.90 -10.99
C ASP A 32 5.94 2.01 -10.31
N TYR A 33 6.35 2.57 -9.15
CA TYR A 33 5.48 3.38 -8.28
C TYR A 33 5.85 4.87 -8.13
N GLY A 34 6.91 5.34 -8.78
CA GLY A 34 7.41 6.72 -8.62
C GLY A 34 6.52 7.86 -9.15
N ALA A 35 5.44 7.57 -9.89
CA ALA A 35 4.66 8.59 -10.61
C ALA A 35 3.15 8.61 -10.33
N GLY A 36 2.67 7.85 -9.34
CA GLY A 36 1.23 7.71 -9.08
C GLY A 36 0.59 6.69 -10.02
N GLY A 37 -0.06 5.69 -9.42
CA GLY A 37 -0.72 4.61 -10.12
C GLY A 37 -2.10 4.36 -9.52
N ARG A 38 -2.93 3.61 -10.24
CA ARG A 38 -4.20 3.15 -9.69
C ARG A 38 -3.96 1.98 -8.74
N LEU A 39 -4.35 2.19 -7.49
CA LEU A 39 -4.37 1.17 -6.48
C LEU A 39 -5.75 0.53 -6.43
N LYS A 40 -5.75 -0.80 -6.34
CA LYS A 40 -6.90 -1.58 -5.90
C LYS A 40 -6.61 -2.12 -4.50
N LEU A 41 -7.51 -1.82 -3.58
CA LEU A 41 -7.47 -2.22 -2.18
C LEU A 41 -8.52 -3.31 -1.99
N THR A 42 -8.12 -4.52 -1.60
CA THR A 42 -9.05 -5.61 -1.27
C THR A 42 -9.06 -5.80 0.23
N ARG A 43 -10.15 -5.40 0.88
CA ARG A 43 -10.31 -5.46 2.34
C ARG A 43 -10.53 -6.90 2.81
N PRO A 44 -10.33 -7.20 4.11
CA PRO A 44 -10.55 -8.53 4.67
C PRO A 44 -11.99 -9.06 4.53
N ASP A 45 -12.97 -8.15 4.43
CA ASP A 45 -14.37 -8.49 4.18
C ASP A 45 -14.66 -8.83 2.70
N GLY A 46 -13.65 -8.79 1.84
CA GLY A 46 -13.72 -9.04 0.40
C GLY A 46 -14.16 -7.83 -0.42
N SER A 47 -14.53 -6.71 0.21
CA SER A 47 -14.86 -5.49 -0.52
C SER A 47 -13.61 -4.87 -1.16
N THR A 48 -13.82 -4.24 -2.33
CA THR A 48 -12.71 -3.64 -3.08
C THR A 48 -12.94 -2.16 -3.33
N VAL A 49 -11.88 -1.37 -3.21
CA VAL A 49 -11.87 0.06 -3.54
C VAL A 49 -10.72 0.33 -4.51
N GLU A 50 -11.00 1.05 -5.59
CA GLU A 50 -9.96 1.58 -6.47
C GLU A 50 -9.74 3.06 -6.19
N THR A 51 -8.48 3.48 -6.16
CA THR A 51 -8.11 4.86 -5.88
C THR A 51 -6.85 5.27 -6.63
N ASP A 52 -6.83 6.52 -7.07
CA ASP A 52 -5.61 7.14 -7.56
C ASP A 52 -4.79 7.53 -6.33
N SER A 53 -3.68 6.84 -6.11
CA SER A 53 -2.84 7.05 -4.92
C SER A 53 -1.39 6.72 -5.23
N TRP A 54 -0.49 7.44 -4.57
CA TRP A 54 0.93 7.16 -4.60
C TRP A 54 1.37 6.31 -3.41
N ILE A 55 2.51 5.64 -3.58
CA ILE A 55 3.22 4.98 -2.49
C ILE A 55 4.60 5.62 -2.40
N GLU A 56 4.88 6.32 -1.30
CA GLU A 56 6.22 6.81 -0.97
C GLU A 56 6.93 5.79 -0.06
N ARG A 57 8.16 5.44 -0.41
CA ARG A 57 9.00 4.53 0.39
C ARG A 57 9.90 5.31 1.34
N PHE A 58 10.01 4.85 2.59
CA PHE A 58 10.90 5.46 3.58
C PHE A 58 12.32 4.85 3.62
N VAL A 59 12.52 3.65 3.07
CA VAL A 59 13.78 2.88 3.19
C VAL A 59 14.01 2.05 1.92
N PRO A 60 15.26 1.91 1.41
CA PRO A 60 15.55 1.01 0.30
C PRO A 60 15.16 -0.43 0.65
N SER A 61 14.34 -1.06 -0.20
CA SER A 61 13.80 -2.39 0.05
C SER A 61 14.79 -3.49 -0.32
N ASN A 62 15.05 -4.40 0.62
CA ASN A 62 15.40 -5.77 0.26
C ASN A 62 14.10 -6.54 0.06
N PHE A 63 13.89 -7.08 -1.15
CA PHE A 63 12.75 -7.95 -1.46
C PHE A 63 12.51 -8.98 -0.36
N GLY A 64 11.24 -9.24 -0.05
CA GLY A 64 10.85 -10.22 0.96
C GLY A 64 10.97 -9.76 2.41
N ARG A 65 11.29 -8.49 2.68
CA ARG A 65 11.25 -7.91 4.04
C ARG A 65 10.03 -7.01 4.26
N PRO A 66 9.58 -6.85 5.52
CA PRO A 66 8.62 -5.83 5.89
C PRO A 66 9.14 -4.43 5.53
N ALA A 67 8.24 -3.55 5.10
CA ALA A 67 8.58 -2.16 4.80
C ALA A 67 7.42 -1.25 5.20
N CYS A 68 7.74 -0.03 5.63
CA CYS A 68 6.75 1.01 5.83
C CYS A 68 6.64 1.82 4.54
N VAL A 69 5.40 2.04 4.10
CA VAL A 69 5.08 2.83 2.92
C VAL A 69 4.00 3.86 3.26
N LEU A 70 4.15 5.08 2.73
CA LEU A 70 3.15 6.12 2.87
C LEU A 70 2.17 6.05 1.71
N VAL A 71 0.89 5.96 2.04
CA VAL A 71 -0.25 6.09 1.13
C VAL A 71 -0.91 7.44 1.42
N GLU A 72 -1.12 8.29 0.42
CA GLU A 72 -1.52 9.70 0.66
C GLU A 72 -2.92 9.90 1.27
N LYS A 73 -3.12 11.18 1.64
CA LYS A 73 -4.17 11.84 2.44
C LYS A 73 -5.62 11.44 2.20
N THR A 74 -5.99 10.85 1.07
CA THR A 74 -7.40 10.50 0.80
C THR A 74 -7.81 9.22 1.52
N LEU A 75 -6.84 8.39 1.92
CA LEU A 75 -7.10 7.14 2.64
C LEU A 75 -6.90 7.29 4.14
N SER A 76 -7.78 6.64 4.88
CA SER A 76 -7.72 6.55 6.33
C SER A 76 -7.59 5.10 6.81
N LYS A 77 -7.32 4.92 8.10
CA LYS A 77 -7.28 3.57 8.72
C LYS A 77 -8.56 2.76 8.51
N THR A 78 -9.71 3.41 8.36
CA THR A 78 -10.98 2.71 8.12
C THR A 78 -11.11 2.24 6.67
N ASP A 79 -10.41 2.90 5.75
CA ASP A 79 -10.40 2.49 4.34
C ASP A 79 -9.46 1.32 4.09
N VAL A 80 -8.37 1.26 4.87
CA VAL A 80 -7.30 0.26 4.77
C VAL A 80 -7.09 -0.40 6.14
N PRO A 81 -7.97 -1.31 6.58
CA PRO A 81 -7.75 -2.10 7.78
C PRO A 81 -6.57 -3.08 7.63
N VAL A 82 -6.06 -3.58 8.75
CA VAL A 82 -5.08 -4.68 8.77
C VAL A 82 -5.61 -5.88 7.97
N GLY A 83 -4.74 -6.48 7.17
CA GLY A 83 -5.08 -7.58 6.28
C GLY A 83 -5.58 -7.14 4.90
N THR A 84 -5.72 -5.84 4.64
CA THR A 84 -6.01 -5.34 3.29
C THR A 84 -4.88 -5.72 2.34
N GLU A 85 -5.24 -6.17 1.15
CA GLU A 85 -4.32 -6.48 0.06
C GLU A 85 -4.23 -5.29 -0.90
N ILE A 86 -3.01 -4.91 -1.25
CA ILE A 86 -2.70 -3.75 -2.09
C ILE A 86 -2.23 -4.25 -3.45
N TRP A 87 -2.91 -3.79 -4.50
CA TRP A 87 -2.69 -4.20 -5.88
C TRP A 87 -2.50 -2.98 -6.77
N LEU A 88 -1.55 -3.04 -7.70
CA LEU A 88 -1.46 -2.11 -8.82
C LEU A 88 -2.40 -2.58 -9.93
N VAL A 89 -3.16 -1.68 -10.56
CA VAL A 89 -4.10 -1.99 -11.66
C VAL A 89 -3.41 -1.96 -13.02
#